data_AF-A0A537UTI8-F1
#
_entry.id   AF-A0A537UTI8-F1
#
_cell.length_a   1.000
_cell.length_b   1.000
_cell.length_c   1.000
_cell.angle_alpha   90.00
_cell.angle_beta   90.00
_cell.angle_gamma   90.00
#
_symmetry.space_group_name_H-M   'P 1'
#
loop_
_entity.id
_entity.type
_entity.pdbx_description
1 polymer ?
#
loop_
_entity_poly.entity_id
_entity_poly.type
_entity_poly.pdbx_seq_one_letter_code
_entity_poly.pdbx_strand_id
1 'polypeptide(L)'
;MAPRAYWKGYLKLSLVSCPIAISPAASASERISFRQINKKTGNRLRQQLVDEETREPVAPEDKGRGYEVDKGVFIEVDDDELEAIQVESRHTIDIDSLVPAAQIDKRFYDNPYYIAPTDNVGQEAFAVIRDAMRGKGM
;
A
#
# COMPACT_ATOMS: atom_id res chain seq x y z
N MET A 1 16.97 -11.31 -1.43
CA MET A 1 15.54 -11.60 -1.20
C MET A 1 14.79 -11.17 -2.45
N ALA A 2 13.99 -12.03 -3.06
CA ALA A 2 13.26 -11.66 -4.28
C ALA A 2 12.33 -10.47 -3.97
N PRO A 3 12.28 -9.43 -4.81
CA PRO A 3 11.42 -8.27 -4.58
C PRO A 3 9.98 -8.74 -4.50
N ARG A 4 9.37 -8.63 -3.32
CA ARG A 4 7.96 -8.95 -3.13
C ARG A 4 7.17 -7.75 -3.61
N ALA A 5 6.28 -8.00 -4.59
CA ALA A 5 5.38 -6.95 -5.06
C ALA A 5 4.57 -6.40 -3.88
N TYR A 6 4.64 -5.08 -3.71
CA TYR A 6 3.85 -4.33 -2.73
C TYR A 6 2.40 -4.20 -3.20
N TRP A 7 2.20 -4.03 -4.51
CA TRP A 7 0.89 -3.85 -5.12
C TRP A 7 0.83 -4.53 -6.50
N LYS A 8 -0.36 -4.97 -6.90
CA LYS A 8 -0.65 -5.50 -8.24
C LYS A 8 -1.91 -4.84 -8.78
N GLY A 9 -1.94 -4.62 -10.09
CA GLY A 9 -3.09 -4.06 -10.78
C GLY A 9 -2.81 -3.91 -12.26
N TYR A 10 -3.42 -2.94 -12.90
CA TYR A 10 -3.31 -2.68 -14.33
C TYR A 10 -2.68 -1.30 -14.58
N LEU A 11 -1.89 -1.18 -15.64
CA LEU A 11 -1.43 0.08 -16.19
C LEU A 11 -2.19 0.31 -17.49
N LYS A 12 -2.93 1.41 -17.57
CA LYS A 12 -3.79 1.70 -18.72
C LYS A 12 -3.33 2.96 -19.43
N LEU A 13 -3.08 2.86 -20.73
CA LEU A 13 -2.83 3.99 -21.61
C LEU A 13 -3.94 4.02 -22.66
N SER A 14 -4.90 4.93 -22.51
CA SER A 14 -6.08 5.01 -23.38
C SER A 14 -6.83 3.67 -23.45
N LEU A 15 -6.67 2.87 -24.52
CA LEU A 15 -7.33 1.57 -24.70
C LEU A 15 -6.43 0.37 -24.38
N VAL A 16 -5.13 0.58 -24.18
CA VAL A 16 -4.17 -0.50 -23.90
C VAL A 16 -4.10 -0.70 -22.39
N SER A 17 -4.33 -1.92 -21.92
CA SER A 17 -4.23 -2.30 -20.51
C SER A 17 -3.16 -3.38 -20.35
N CYS A 18 -2.30 -3.22 -19.35
CA CYS A 18 -1.21 -4.14 -19.03
C CYS A 18 -1.27 -4.50 -17.55
N PRO A 19 -1.37 -5.79 -17.17
CA PRO A 19 -1.25 -6.17 -15.77
C PRO A 19 0.20 -5.97 -15.28
N ILE A 20 0.34 -5.29 -14.15
CA ILE A 20 1.62 -4.88 -13.57
C ILE A 20 1.70 -5.22 -12.07
N ALA A 21 2.92 -5.36 -11.60
CA ALA A 21 3.29 -5.42 -10.21
C ALA A 21 4.25 -4.27 -9.88
N ILE A 22 4.06 -3.69 -8.70
CA ILE A 22 4.86 -2.59 -8.20
C ILE A 22 5.67 -3.07 -7.00
N SER A 23 6.98 -2.82 -7.03
CA SER A 23 7.91 -3.16 -5.96
C SER A 23 8.71 -1.93 -5.53
N PRO A 24 8.94 -1.70 -4.22
CA PRO A 24 9.75 -0.56 -3.77
C PRO A 24 11.14 -0.58 -4.39
N ALA A 25 11.61 0.57 -4.89
CA ALA A 25 12.94 0.69 -5.48
C ALA A 25 14.03 0.98 -4.44
N ALA A 26 13.64 1.49 -3.28
CA ALA A 26 14.50 1.68 -2.11
C ALA A 26 14.19 0.61 -1.06
N SER A 27 15.23 0.04 -0.45
CA SER A 27 15.06 -0.92 0.64
C SER A 27 14.90 -0.20 1.97
N ALA A 28 13.84 -0.52 2.72
CA ALA A 28 13.73 -0.14 4.12
C ALA A 28 14.54 -1.06 5.04
N SER A 29 15.27 -2.05 4.51
CA SER A 29 16.01 -3.06 5.30
C SER A 29 17.11 -2.47 6.18
N GLU A 30 17.58 -1.26 5.88
CA GLU A 30 18.54 -0.53 6.72
C GLU A 30 17.89 0.14 7.94
N ARG A 31 16.56 0.17 8.04
CA ARG A 31 15.89 0.67 9.25
C ARG A 31 16.06 -0.35 10.37
N ILE A 32 16.91 0.00 11.34
CA ILE A 32 17.03 -0.71 12.61
C ILE A 32 15.64 -0.75 13.26
N SER A 33 15.07 -1.93 13.42
CA SER A 33 13.80 -2.12 14.12
C SER A 33 14.06 -2.65 15.53
N PHE A 34 13.48 -1.98 16.52
CA PHE A 34 13.57 -2.40 17.91
C PHE A 34 12.35 -3.24 18.27
N ARG A 35 12.59 -4.36 18.94
CA ARG A 35 11.51 -5.15 19.57
C ARG A 35 11.38 -4.73 21.02
N GLN A 36 10.16 -4.62 21.51
CA GLN A 36 9.92 -4.39 22.93
C GLN A 36 10.34 -5.64 23.73
N ILE A 37 11.19 -5.43 24.72
CA ILE A 37 11.68 -6.46 25.64
C ILE A 37 11.44 -6.04 27.08
N ASN A 38 11.25 -7.02 27.96
CA ASN A 38 11.28 -6.80 29.38
C ASN A 38 12.74 -6.56 29.81
N LYS A 39 13.06 -5.35 30.29
CA LYS A 39 14.43 -4.97 30.68
C LYS A 39 15.02 -5.84 31.80
N LYS A 40 14.21 -6.47 32.64
CA LYS A 40 14.66 -7.31 33.76
C LYS A 40 15.00 -8.73 33.32
N THR A 41 14.25 -9.28 32.36
CA THR A 41 14.37 -10.69 31.95
C THR A 41 14.98 -10.87 30.56
N GLY A 42 15.07 -9.82 29.76
CA GLY A 42 15.51 -9.87 28.36
C GLY A 42 14.47 -10.47 27.39
N ASN A 43 13.33 -10.93 27.90
CA ASN A 43 12.34 -11.63 27.08
C ASN A 43 11.48 -10.65 26.26
N ARG A 44 11.07 -11.08 25.06
CA ARG A 44 10.19 -10.31 24.17
C ARG A 44 8.81 -10.13 24.80
N LEU A 45 8.27 -8.91 24.73
CA LEU A 45 6.91 -8.61 25.18
C LEU A 45 5.87 -9.00 24.11
N ARG A 46 4.70 -9.42 24.57
CA ARG A 46 3.48 -9.58 23.76
C ARG A 46 2.48 -8.49 24.18
N GLN A 47 1.78 -7.92 23.23
CA GLN A 47 0.72 -6.95 23.48
C GLN A 47 -0.62 -7.69 23.59
N GLN A 48 -1.47 -7.28 24.53
CA GLN A 48 -2.82 -7.78 24.72
C GLN A 48 -3.75 -6.57 24.82
N LEU A 49 -4.89 -6.64 24.15
CA LEU A 49 -5.96 -5.65 24.32
C LEU A 49 -6.74 -6.03 25.57
N VAL A 50 -7.04 -5.03 26.40
CA VAL A 50 -7.76 -5.19 27.66
C VAL A 50 -8.86 -4.16 27.66
N ASP A 51 -10.07 -4.59 27.97
CA ASP A 51 -11.25 -3.74 28.06
C ASP A 51 -11.12 -2.76 29.25
N GLU A 52 -11.50 -1.50 29.04
CA GLU A 52 -11.25 -0.43 30.02
C GLU A 52 -12.12 -0.56 31.28
N GLU A 53 -13.34 -1.09 31.15
CA GLU A 53 -14.28 -1.21 32.26
C GLU A 53 -14.11 -2.54 33.02
N THR A 54 -14.12 -3.65 32.30
CA THR A 54 -14.06 -5.01 32.87
C THR A 54 -12.63 -5.39 33.28
N ARG A 55 -11.61 -4.75 32.68
CA ARG A 55 -10.18 -5.09 32.82
C ARG A 55 -9.84 -6.50 32.38
N GLU A 56 -10.70 -7.10 31.57
CA GLU A 56 -10.48 -8.43 31.02
C GLU A 56 -9.84 -8.35 29.62
N PRO A 57 -9.02 -9.35 29.24
CA PRO A 57 -8.49 -9.42 27.90
C PRO A 57 -9.58 -9.59 26.84
N VAL A 58 -9.46 -8.81 25.75
CA VAL A 58 -10.37 -8.91 24.60
C VAL A 58 -9.71 -9.75 23.50
N ALA A 59 -10.47 -10.70 22.94
CA ALA A 59 -9.99 -11.51 21.83
C ALA A 59 -9.92 -10.67 20.54
N PRO A 60 -9.05 -11.02 19.58
CA PRO A 60 -8.93 -10.27 18.33
C PRO A 60 -10.22 -10.26 17.49
N GLU A 61 -11.09 -11.23 17.66
CA GLU A 61 -12.39 -11.37 16.96
C GLU A 61 -13.47 -10.45 17.54
N ASP A 62 -13.36 -10.11 18.83
CA ASP A 62 -14.34 -9.29 19.55
C ASP A 62 -14.00 -7.79 19.50
N LYS A 63 -12.92 -7.40 18.80
CA LYS A 63 -12.53 -6.00 18.67
C LYS A 63 -13.26 -5.38 17.46
N GLY A 64 -13.99 -4.30 17.70
CA GLY A 64 -14.61 -3.48 16.65
C GLY A 64 -13.91 -2.14 16.46
N ARG A 65 -14.48 -1.29 15.60
CA ARG A 65 -14.15 0.13 15.52
C ARG A 65 -15.33 0.93 16.06
N GLY A 66 -15.04 2.00 16.79
CA GLY A 66 -16.07 2.91 17.28
C GLY A 66 -15.66 4.36 17.06
N TYR A 67 -16.64 5.23 16.77
CA TYR A 67 -16.44 6.67 16.71
C TYR A 67 -17.04 7.35 17.93
N GLU A 68 -16.25 8.13 18.65
CA GLU A 68 -16.70 8.87 19.83
C GLU A 68 -17.52 10.09 19.40
N VAL A 69 -18.82 10.08 19.71
CA VAL A 69 -19.75 11.18 19.40
C VAL A 69 -19.97 12.12 20.58
N ASP A 70 -19.79 11.63 21.79
CA ASP A 70 -19.76 12.38 23.03
C ASP A 70 -18.85 11.64 24.02
N LYS A 71 -18.47 12.28 25.12
CA LYS A 71 -17.52 11.73 26.08
C LYS A 71 -17.94 10.35 26.58
N GLY A 72 -17.21 9.32 26.15
CA GLY A 72 -17.50 7.92 26.51
C GLY A 72 -18.70 7.30 25.80
N VAL A 73 -19.26 7.97 24.79
CA VAL A 73 -20.35 7.45 23.94
C VAL A 73 -19.77 7.15 22.56
N PHE A 74 -19.69 5.87 22.24
CA PHE A 74 -19.16 5.37 20.98
C PHE A 74 -20.29 4.82 20.11
N ILE A 75 -20.26 5.16 18.83
CA ILE A 75 -21.07 4.50 17.80
C ILE A 75 -20.19 3.44 17.15
N GLU A 76 -20.64 2.20 17.17
CA GLU A 76 -19.96 1.10 16.47
C GLU A 76 -19.95 1.35 14.96
N VAL A 77 -18.81 1.09 14.34
CA VAL A 77 -18.61 1.22 12.90
C VAL A 77 -18.22 -0.15 12.39
N ASP A 78 -19.13 -0.75 11.64
CA ASP A 78 -18.92 -2.07 11.05
C ASP A 78 -17.82 -2.00 9.98
N ASP A 79 -16.95 -3.01 9.97
CA ASP A 79 -15.92 -3.12 8.92
C ASP A 79 -16.58 -3.25 7.52
N ASP A 80 -17.75 -3.91 7.42
CA ASP A 80 -18.51 -4.06 6.17
C ASP A 80 -19.06 -2.72 5.65
N GLU A 81 -19.52 -1.82 6.54
CA GLU A 81 -19.98 -0.48 6.15
C GLU A 81 -18.81 0.37 5.63
N LEU A 82 -17.65 0.26 6.29
CA LEU A 82 -16.43 0.92 5.82
C LEU A 82 -15.97 0.37 4.46
N GLU A 83 -16.07 -0.93 4.23
CA GLU A 83 -15.79 -1.53 2.93
C GLU A 83 -16.78 -1.09 1.85
N ALA A 84 -18.07 -0.98 2.17
CA ALA A 84 -19.09 -0.52 1.23
C ALA A 84 -18.92 0.96 0.82
N ILE A 85 -18.42 1.80 1.73
CA ILE A 85 -18.18 3.23 1.48
C ILE A 85 -16.80 3.49 0.86
N GLN A 86 -15.87 2.53 0.94
CA GLN A 86 -14.58 2.65 0.28
C GLN A 86 -14.78 2.94 -1.20
N VAL A 87 -14.30 4.10 -1.64
CA VAL A 87 -14.22 4.44 -3.07
C VAL A 87 -13.54 3.27 -3.76
N GLU A 88 -14.18 2.69 -4.78
CA GLU A 88 -13.59 1.61 -5.57
C GLU A 88 -12.16 2.01 -5.93
N SER A 89 -11.20 1.39 -5.23
CA SER A 89 -9.80 1.46 -5.58
C SER A 89 -9.74 0.79 -6.95
N ARG A 90 -9.78 1.59 -8.02
CA ARG A 90 -9.45 1.09 -9.33
C ARG A 90 -8.05 0.53 -9.18
N HIS A 91 -7.90 -0.79 -9.23
CA HIS A 91 -6.60 -1.45 -9.31
C HIS A 91 -5.98 -1.18 -10.69
N THR A 92 -6.02 0.07 -11.13
CA THR A 92 -5.68 0.55 -12.45
C THR A 92 -5.03 1.92 -12.29
N ILE A 93 -3.82 2.04 -12.80
CA ILE A 93 -3.11 3.30 -12.94
C ILE A 93 -3.35 3.76 -14.37
N ASP A 94 -4.15 4.80 -14.52
CA ASP A 94 -4.39 5.44 -15.81
C ASP A 94 -3.24 6.41 -16.11
N ILE A 95 -2.57 6.21 -17.26
CA ILE A 95 -1.59 7.14 -17.78
C ILE A 95 -2.35 8.26 -18.49
N ASP A 96 -2.37 9.43 -17.85
CA ASP A 96 -2.96 10.65 -18.42
C ASP A 96 -2.07 11.24 -19.52
N SER A 97 -0.79 11.44 -19.21
CA SER A 97 0.16 12.09 -20.09
C SER A 97 1.59 11.62 -19.87
N LEU A 98 2.41 11.78 -20.91
CA LEU A 98 3.85 11.51 -20.87
C LEU A 98 4.56 12.87 -20.95
N VAL A 99 5.44 13.14 -20.00
CA VAL A 99 6.21 14.39 -19.93
C VAL A 99 7.70 14.08 -19.81
N PRO A 100 8.60 14.90 -20.39
CA PRO A 100 10.03 14.76 -20.19
C PRO A 100 10.39 14.81 -18.71
N ALA A 101 11.31 13.94 -18.27
CA ALA A 101 11.73 13.87 -16.87
C ALA A 101 12.17 15.23 -16.27
N ALA A 102 12.77 16.10 -17.09
CA ALA A 102 13.21 17.43 -16.68
C ALA A 102 12.07 18.40 -16.28
N GLN A 103 10.82 18.12 -16.68
CA GLN A 103 9.66 18.91 -16.28
C GLN A 103 9.17 18.58 -14.87
N ILE A 104 9.58 17.45 -14.31
CA ILE A 104 9.19 17.03 -12.97
C ILE A 104 10.27 17.48 -11.98
N ASP A 105 9.93 18.44 -11.13
CA ASP A 105 10.81 18.87 -10.05
C ASP A 105 10.99 17.73 -9.03
N LYS A 106 12.25 17.35 -8.77
CA LYS A 106 12.63 16.26 -7.87
C LYS A 106 12.08 16.43 -6.44
N ARG A 107 11.72 17.64 -6.04
CA ARG A 107 11.09 17.91 -4.73
C ARG A 107 9.71 17.26 -4.58
N PHE A 108 9.06 16.89 -5.67
CA PHE A 108 7.79 16.16 -5.65
C PHE A 108 7.95 14.64 -5.62
N TYR A 109 9.19 14.12 -5.62
CA TYR A 109 9.42 12.69 -5.48
C TYR A 109 9.25 12.28 -4.01
N ASP A 110 8.40 11.30 -3.77
CA ASP A 110 8.22 10.67 -2.46
C ASP A 110 8.96 9.33 -2.41
N ASN A 111 8.26 8.24 -2.73
CA ASN A 111 8.83 6.90 -2.71
C ASN A 111 9.00 6.34 -4.12
N PRO A 112 10.22 5.97 -4.54
CA PRO A 112 10.44 5.40 -5.86
C PRO A 112 10.01 3.92 -5.87
N TYR A 113 9.37 3.52 -6.96
CA TYR A 113 8.95 2.14 -7.20
C TYR A 113 9.40 1.64 -8.58
N TYR A 114 9.70 0.36 -8.66
CA TYR A 114 9.82 -0.36 -9.91
C TYR A 114 8.46 -0.92 -10.33
N ILE A 115 8.13 -0.77 -11.61
CA ILE A 115 6.95 -1.36 -12.24
C ILE A 115 7.42 -2.47 -13.18
N ALA A 116 6.79 -3.65 -13.10
CA ALA A 116 7.06 -4.77 -13.98
C ALA A 116 5.75 -5.46 -14.41
N PRO A 117 5.64 -5.92 -15.66
CA PRO A 117 4.49 -6.72 -16.11
C PRO A 117 4.44 -8.08 -15.41
N THR A 118 3.24 -8.60 -15.16
CA THR A 118 3.07 -9.87 -14.41
C THR A 118 2.92 -11.11 -15.29
N ASP A 119 2.54 -10.95 -16.55
CA ASP A 119 2.31 -12.05 -17.49
C ASP A 119 2.92 -11.74 -18.88
N ASN A 120 2.90 -12.74 -19.76
CA ASN A 120 3.51 -12.62 -21.09
C ASN A 120 2.77 -11.62 -21.99
N VAL A 121 1.44 -11.55 -21.90
CA VAL A 121 0.63 -10.60 -22.69
C VAL A 121 0.89 -9.16 -22.23
N GLY A 122 0.96 -8.95 -20.92
CA GLY A 122 1.36 -7.69 -20.32
C GLY A 122 2.79 -7.30 -20.65
N GLN A 123 3.72 -8.25 -20.82
CA GLN A 123 5.08 -7.92 -21.27
C GLN A 123 5.09 -7.22 -22.63
N GLU A 124 4.31 -7.70 -23.60
CA GLU A 124 4.21 -7.07 -24.91
C GLU A 124 3.57 -5.67 -24.82
N ALA A 125 2.44 -5.54 -24.11
CA ALA A 125 1.77 -4.26 -23.92
C ALA A 125 2.67 -3.24 -23.19
N PHE A 126 3.38 -3.67 -22.15
CA PHE A 126 4.34 -2.85 -21.41
C PHE A 126 5.51 -2.42 -22.29
N ALA A 127 6.06 -3.33 -23.11
CA ALA A 127 7.14 -3.03 -24.03
C ALA A 127 6.72 -1.97 -25.06
N VAL A 128 5.51 -2.05 -25.61
CA VAL A 128 4.97 -1.04 -26.54
C VAL A 128 4.92 0.35 -25.88
N ILE A 129 4.39 0.44 -24.66
CA ILE A 129 4.34 1.72 -23.92
C ILE A 129 5.76 2.26 -23.67
N ARG A 130 6.67 1.41 -23.17
CA ARG A 130 8.07 1.77 -22.90
C ARG A 130 8.79 2.27 -24.15
N ASP A 131 8.64 1.56 -25.26
CA ASP A 131 9.34 1.87 -26.51
C ASP A 131 8.75 3.14 -27.16
N ALA A 132 7.43 3.35 -27.06
CA ALA A 132 6.78 4.60 -27.47
C ALA A 132 7.27 5.82 -26.67
N MET A 133 7.47 5.67 -25.35
CA MET A 133 8.08 6.70 -24.50
C MET A 133 9.51 7.00 -24.95
N ARG A 134 10.33 5.96 -25.12
CA ARG A 134 11.74 6.08 -25.52
C ARG A 134 11.89 6.74 -26.89
N GLY A 135 11.03 6.39 -27.85
CA GLY A 135 11.02 7.00 -29.18
C GLY A 135 10.68 8.49 -29.18
N LYS A 136 9.93 8.97 -28.18
CA LYS A 136 9.60 10.40 -28.00
C LYS A 136 10.60 11.15 -27.11
N GLY A 137 11.66 10.50 -26.63
CA GLY A 137 12.64 11.12 -25.74
C GLY A 137 12.09 11.48 -24.36
N MET A 138 11.09 10.73 -23.91
CA MET A 138 10.53 10.82 -22.55
C MET A 138 11.48 10.16 -21.54
#